data_AF-A0A7S0HJE5-F1
#
_entry.id   AF-A0A7S0HJE5-F1
#
_cell.length_a   1.000
_cell.length_b   1.000
_cell.length_c   1.000
_cell.angle_alpha   90.00
_cell.angle_beta   90.00
_cell.angle_gamma   90.00
#
_symmetry.space_group_name_H-M   'P 1'
#
loop_
_entity.id
_entity.type
_entity.pdbx_description
1 polymer ?
#
loop_
_entity_poly.entity_id
_entity_poly.type
_entity_poly.pdbx_seq_one_letter_code
_entity_poly.pdbx_strand_id
1 'polypeptide(L)'
;AQPFPKLVTPLTSLGGIVDISYGADHGAAIDEAGRLFTWGLCDHGRLGLKSGRDVPYPTRVDFLKDEFIVDVTCGMYSSACISHDMKLFTWGSGSKGQLGHVEKNDE
;
A
#
# COMPACT_ATOMS: atom_id res chain seq x y z
N ALA A 1 17.84 -9.41 11.35
CA ALA A 1 16.63 -9.29 12.17
C ALA A 1 16.81 -8.15 13.17
N GLN A 2 15.77 -7.39 13.47
CA GLN A 2 15.78 -6.37 14.53
C GLN A 2 14.97 -6.92 15.72
N PRO A 3 15.61 -7.45 16.78
CA PRO A 3 14.91 -8.03 17.93
C PRO A 3 14.13 -7.03 18.80
N PHE A 4 14.39 -5.72 18.68
CA PHE A 4 13.75 -4.70 19.51
C PHE A 4 12.89 -3.73 18.68
N PRO A 5 11.86 -3.10 19.28
CA PRO A 5 11.15 -2.01 18.63
C PRO A 5 12.14 -0.91 18.20
N LYS A 6 12.03 -0.46 16.95
CA LYS A 6 12.82 0.66 16.41
C LYS A 6 11.87 1.62 15.71
N LEU A 7 12.03 2.90 16.00
CA LEU A 7 11.29 3.96 15.33
C LEU A 7 11.56 3.92 13.82
N VAL A 8 10.49 3.97 13.03
CA VAL A 8 10.57 4.10 11.57
C VAL A 8 10.79 5.57 11.25
N THR A 9 12.04 6.02 11.37
CA THR A 9 12.43 7.43 11.22
C THR A 9 11.98 8.09 9.90
N PRO A 10 11.84 7.39 8.75
CA PRO A 10 11.29 8.03 7.55
C PRO A 10 9.86 8.54 7.70
N LEU A 11 9.08 8.01 8.65
CA LEU A 11 7.68 8.42 8.88
C LEU A 11 7.55 9.58 9.87
N THR A 12 8.59 9.90 10.65
CA THR A 12 8.47 10.90 11.73
C THR A 12 8.40 12.34 11.24
N SER A 13 8.74 12.59 9.98
CA SER A 13 8.60 13.90 9.33
C SER A 13 7.25 14.09 8.65
N LEU A 14 6.45 13.04 8.56
CA LEU A 14 5.07 13.07 8.10
C LEU A 14 4.21 13.41 9.33
N GLY A 15 2.95 13.81 9.13
CA GLY A 15 2.02 13.93 10.27
C GLY A 15 1.93 12.64 11.07
N GLY A 16 1.13 12.61 12.14
CA GLY A 16 0.90 11.38 12.89
C GLY A 16 0.50 10.21 11.97
N ILE A 17 0.96 9.00 12.27
CA ILE A 17 0.49 7.79 11.57
C ILE A 17 -0.81 7.36 12.24
N VAL A 18 -1.87 7.24 11.44
CA VAL A 18 -3.23 6.95 11.92
C VAL A 18 -3.66 5.52 11.66
N ASP A 19 -3.03 4.84 10.69
CA ASP A 19 -3.33 3.44 10.37
C ASP A 19 -2.11 2.73 9.76
N ILE A 20 -2.07 1.41 9.90
CA ILE A 20 -1.01 0.52 9.40
C ILE A 20 -1.56 -0.81 8.91
N SER A 21 -0.89 -1.41 7.94
CA SER A 21 -1.15 -2.80 7.53
C SER A 21 0.13 -3.54 7.18
N TYR A 22 0.15 -4.84 7.45
CA TYR A 22 1.27 -5.71 7.12
C TYR A 22 0.74 -7.00 6.47
N GLY A 23 1.30 -7.32 5.31
CA GLY A 23 1.09 -8.57 4.59
C GLY A 23 2.24 -9.55 4.82
N ALA A 24 2.46 -10.44 3.86
CA ALA A 24 3.56 -11.42 3.94
C ALA A 24 4.94 -10.74 3.98
N ASP A 25 5.23 -9.91 2.98
CA ASP A 25 6.57 -9.30 2.79
C ASP A 25 6.52 -7.80 2.49
N HIS A 26 5.39 -7.14 2.76
CA HIS A 26 5.25 -5.70 2.57
C HIS A 26 4.36 -5.09 3.65
N GLY A 27 4.57 -3.80 3.91
CA GLY A 27 3.78 -3.02 4.84
C GLY A 27 3.26 -1.75 4.19
N ALA A 28 2.23 -1.20 4.82
CA ALA A 28 1.62 0.06 4.48
C ALA A 28 1.34 0.90 5.73
N ALA A 29 1.27 2.22 5.55
CA ALA A 29 0.86 3.16 6.58
C ALA A 29 0.09 4.33 5.96
N ILE A 30 -0.85 4.86 6.73
CA ILE A 30 -1.60 6.07 6.42
C ILE A 30 -1.25 7.13 7.46
N ASP A 31 -1.01 8.37 7.02
CA ASP A 31 -0.83 9.50 7.92
C ASP A 31 -2.10 10.35 8.09
N GLU A 32 -2.06 11.31 9.01
CA GLU A 32 -3.16 12.25 9.30
C GLU A 32 -3.64 13.05 8.07
N ALA A 33 -2.82 13.16 7.03
CA ALA A 33 -3.19 13.84 5.78
C ALA A 33 -3.82 12.90 4.75
N GLY A 34 -4.11 11.64 5.12
CA GLY A 34 -4.69 10.62 4.26
C GLY A 34 -3.72 10.10 3.20
N ARG A 35 -2.40 10.32 3.36
CA ARG A 35 -1.39 9.86 2.40
C ARG A 35 -1.03 8.41 2.68
N LEU A 36 -1.05 7.59 1.62
CA LEU A 36 -0.64 6.18 1.70
C LEU A 36 0.85 6.01 1.39
N PHE A 37 1.52 5.23 2.24
CA PHE A 37 2.91 4.81 2.09
C PHE A 37 3.01 3.29 2.05
N THR A 38 3.89 2.75 1.20
CA THR A 38 4.16 1.30 1.10
C THR A 38 5.66 1.02 1.06
N TRP A 39 6.06 -0.16 1.54
CA TRP A 39 7.45 -0.64 1.53
C TRP A 39 7.51 -2.17 1.63
N GLY A 40 8.66 -2.76 1.30
CA GLY A 40 8.91 -4.20 1.30
C GLY A 40 9.13 -4.75 -0.10
N LEU A 41 8.70 -5.99 -0.31
CA LEU A 41 8.82 -6.75 -1.55
C LEU A 41 7.91 -6.19 -2.65
N CYS A 42 8.45 -6.03 -3.87
CA CYS A 42 7.74 -5.36 -4.98
C CYS A 42 7.17 -6.30 -6.06
N ASP A 43 7.32 -7.60 -5.91
CA ASP A 43 6.76 -8.59 -6.84
C ASP A 43 5.22 -8.46 -6.97
N HIS A 44 4.75 -8.76 -8.17
CA HIS A 44 3.37 -8.56 -8.62
C HIS A 44 2.87 -7.10 -8.53
N GLY A 45 3.74 -6.12 -8.29
CA GLY A 45 3.35 -4.71 -8.20
C GLY A 45 2.61 -4.36 -6.90
N ARG A 46 2.68 -5.20 -5.85
CA ARG A 46 1.92 -5.04 -4.59
C ARG A 46 2.15 -3.73 -3.84
N LEU A 47 3.24 -3.02 -4.14
CA LEU A 47 3.54 -1.72 -3.52
C LEU A 47 2.77 -0.57 -4.16
N GLY A 48 2.26 -0.72 -5.39
CA GLY A 48 1.58 0.37 -6.12
C GLY A 48 2.51 1.53 -6.48
N LEU A 49 3.82 1.27 -6.54
CA LEU A 49 4.85 2.26 -6.87
C LEU A 49 5.27 2.11 -8.35
N LYS A 50 5.86 3.17 -8.92
CA LYS A 50 6.46 3.10 -10.27
C LYS A 50 7.75 2.27 -10.35
N SER A 51 8.27 1.83 -9.20
CA SER A 51 9.47 0.99 -9.10
C SER A 51 9.11 -0.47 -9.31
N GLY A 52 9.92 -1.22 -10.08
CA GLY A 52 9.84 -2.69 -10.18
C GLY A 52 10.82 -3.42 -9.26
N ARG A 53 11.27 -2.75 -8.19
CA ARG A 53 12.26 -3.26 -7.23
C ARG A 53 11.77 -3.05 -5.81
N ASP A 54 12.23 -3.91 -4.91
CA ASP A 54 11.97 -3.84 -3.48
C ASP A 54 12.33 -2.47 -2.91
N VAL A 55 11.51 -2.02 -1.96
CA VAL A 55 11.58 -0.68 -1.39
C VAL A 55 11.77 -0.83 0.12
N PRO A 56 12.98 -0.63 0.66
CA PRO A 56 13.27 -0.97 2.05
C PRO A 56 12.76 0.04 3.09
N TYR A 57 12.10 1.12 2.66
CA TYR A 57 11.59 2.19 3.52
C TYR A 57 10.25 2.74 3.00
N PRO A 58 9.39 3.27 3.89
CA PRO A 58 8.09 3.81 3.49
C PRO A 58 8.21 4.83 2.35
N THR A 59 7.47 4.60 1.27
CA THR A 59 7.47 5.45 0.07
C THR A 59 6.04 5.76 -0.31
N ARG A 60 5.76 7.02 -0.66
CA ARG A 60 4.40 7.47 -0.98
C ARG A 60 3.89 6.82 -2.25
N VAL A 61 2.64 6.36 -2.22
CA VAL A 61 1.92 5.85 -3.39
C VAL A 61 1.35 7.04 -4.19
N ASP A 62 2.17 7.63 -5.05
CA ASP A 62 1.81 8.85 -5.78
C ASP A 62 0.65 8.67 -6.78
N PHE A 63 0.31 7.43 -7.16
CA PHE A 63 -0.88 7.15 -7.97
C PHE A 63 -2.19 7.47 -7.25
N LEU A 64 -2.18 7.54 -5.91
CA LEU A 64 -3.34 7.87 -5.07
C LEU A 64 -3.18 9.23 -4.38
N LYS A 65 -2.31 10.11 -4.89
CA LYS A 65 -2.00 11.40 -4.25
C LYS A 65 -3.19 12.36 -4.16
N ASP A 66 -4.19 12.15 -5.02
CA ASP A 66 -5.39 12.97 -5.14
C ASP A 66 -6.58 12.36 -4.35
N GLU A 67 -6.37 11.22 -3.68
CA GLU A 67 -7.35 10.55 -2.82
C GLU A 67 -6.94 10.72 -1.34
N PHE A 68 -7.94 10.92 -0.47
CA PHE A 68 -7.73 10.86 0.98
C PHE A 68 -8.00 9.43 1.45
N ILE A 69 -6.96 8.68 1.78
CA ILE A 69 -7.08 7.27 2.17
C ILE A 69 -7.44 7.16 3.65
N VAL A 70 -8.39 6.29 3.99
CA VAL A 70 -8.91 6.11 5.36
C VAL A 70 -8.72 4.72 5.93
N ASP A 71 -8.44 3.72 5.09
CA ASP A 71 -8.19 2.33 5.50
C ASP A 71 -7.29 1.64 4.47
N VAL A 72 -6.43 0.71 4.93
CA VAL A 72 -5.53 -0.06 4.09
C VAL A 72 -5.39 -1.51 4.57
N THR A 73 -5.32 -2.44 3.62
CA THR A 73 -5.03 -3.85 3.88
C THR A 73 -3.96 -4.40 2.93
N CYS A 74 -3.00 -5.14 3.50
CA CYS A 74 -1.94 -5.83 2.80
C CYS A 74 -2.18 -7.36 2.85
N GLY A 75 -2.41 -7.96 1.68
CA GLY A 75 -2.54 -9.40 1.51
C GLY A 75 -1.18 -10.10 1.33
N MET A 76 -1.23 -11.36 0.87
CA MET A 76 0.01 -12.10 0.56
C MET A 76 0.77 -11.47 -0.60
N TYR A 77 0.07 -11.18 -1.70
CA TYR A 77 0.65 -10.69 -2.96
C TYR A 77 -0.08 -9.46 -3.52
N SER A 78 -0.93 -8.83 -2.72
CA SER A 78 -1.83 -7.76 -3.13
C SER A 78 -2.03 -6.76 -2.01
N SER A 79 -2.56 -5.60 -2.36
CA SER A 79 -2.93 -4.54 -1.44
C SER A 79 -4.30 -4.00 -1.83
N ALA A 80 -5.02 -3.44 -0.86
CA ALA A 80 -6.24 -2.70 -1.09
C ALA A 80 -6.33 -1.50 -0.14
N CYS A 81 -7.03 -0.46 -0.55
CA CYS A 81 -7.36 0.66 0.32
C CYS A 81 -8.73 1.26 -0.01
N ILE A 82 -9.30 1.96 0.95
CA ILE A 82 -10.55 2.70 0.81
C ILE A 82 -10.25 4.19 0.99
N SER A 83 -10.74 5.02 0.06
CA SER A 83 -10.69 6.47 0.23
C SER A 83 -11.91 7.00 0.98
N HIS A 84 -11.82 8.23 1.48
CA HIS A 84 -12.91 8.90 2.20
C HIS A 84 -14.22 8.99 1.39
N ASP A 85 -14.12 8.98 0.06
CA ASP A 85 -15.25 8.97 -0.88
C ASP A 85 -15.87 7.57 -1.06
N MET A 86 -15.50 6.59 -0.23
CA MET A 86 -15.92 5.20 -0.31
C MET A 86 -15.50 4.51 -1.63
N LYS A 87 -14.41 4.97 -2.25
CA LYS A 87 -13.80 4.31 -3.41
C LYS A 87 -12.84 3.22 -2.95
N LEU A 88 -12.99 2.03 -3.52
CA LEU A 88 -12.09 0.89 -3.29
C LEU A 88 -11.04 0.84 -4.39
N PHE A 89 -9.77 0.74 -3.99
CA PHE A 89 -8.65 0.49 -4.89
C PHE A 89 -7.97 -0.82 -4.52
N THR A 90 -7.66 -1.65 -5.51
CA THR A 90 -6.98 -2.94 -5.33
C THR A 90 -5.85 -3.08 -6.36
N TRP A 91 -4.68 -3.56 -5.93
CA TRP A 91 -3.52 -3.77 -6.80
C TRP A 91 -2.64 -4.93 -6.31
N GLY A 92 -1.75 -5.41 -7.18
CA GLY A 92 -0.89 -6.56 -6.93
C GLY A 92 -1.23 -7.76 -7.81
N SER A 93 -1.12 -8.97 -7.26
CA SER A 93 -1.48 -10.21 -7.95
C SER A 93 -3.00 -10.35 -8.07
N GLY A 94 -3.49 -10.51 -9.31
CA GLY A 94 -4.90 -10.79 -9.62
C GLY A 94 -5.17 -12.18 -10.18
N SER A 95 -4.21 -13.11 -10.08
CA SER A 95 -4.25 -14.43 -10.72
C SER A 95 -5.41 -15.36 -10.29
N LYS A 96 -6.16 -14.99 -9.25
CA LYS A 96 -7.33 -15.69 -8.73
C LYS A 96 -8.60 -14.81 -8.73
N GLY A 97 -8.58 -13.66 -9.41
CA GLY A 97 -9.68 -12.70 -9.40
C GLY A 97 -9.80 -11.89 -8.11
N GLN A 98 -8.85 -12.01 -7.18
CA GLN A 98 -8.90 -11.39 -5.85
C GLN A 98 -8.84 -9.84 -5.88
N LEU A 99 -8.45 -9.24 -7.00
CA LEU A 99 -8.49 -7.78 -7.15
C LEU A 99 -9.91 -7.26 -7.48
N GLY A 100 -10.81 -8.12 -7.94
CA GLY A 100 -12.18 -7.71 -8.27
C GLY A 100 -12.31 -6.83 -9.53
N HIS A 101 -11.25 -6.72 -10.34
CA HIS A 101 -11.31 -6.05 -11.64
C HIS A 101 -12.02 -6.95 -12.65
N VAL A 102 -12.97 -6.39 -13.41
CA VAL A 102 -13.55 -7.09 -14.55
C VAL A 102 -12.50 -7.10 -15.65
N GLU A 103 -12.04 -8.27 -16.08
CA GLU A 103 -11.31 -8.38 -17.34
C GLU A 103 -12.28 -7.92 -18.43
N LYS A 104 -11.98 -6.79 -19.09
CA LYS A 104 -12.55 -6.57 -20.41
C LYS A 104 -11.96 -7.68 -21.26
N ASN A 105 -12.73 -8.72 -21.53
CA ASN A 105 -12.53 -9.47 -22.76
C ASN A 105 -12.59 -8.42 -23.85
N ASP A 106 -11.46 -8.17 -24.50
CA ASP A 106 -11.43 -7.39 -25.73
C ASP A 106 -12.38 -8.10 -26.71
N GLU A 107 -13.52 -7.45 -27.00
CA GLU A 107 -14.35 -7.79 -28.15
C GLU A 107 -13.62 -7.45 -29.45
#